data_AF-A0A7J6I750-F1
#
_entry.id   AF-A0A7J6I750-F1
#
_cell.length_a   1.000
_cell.length_b   1.000
_cell.length_c   1.000
_cell.angle_alpha   90.00
_cell.angle_beta   90.00
_cell.angle_gamma   90.00
#
_symmetry.space_group_name_H-M   'P 1'
#
loop_
_entity.id
_entity.type
_entity.pdbx_description
1 polymer ?
#
loop_
_entity_poly.entity_id
_entity_poly.type
_entity_poly.pdbx_seq_one_letter_code
_entity_poly.pdbx_strand_id
1 'polypeptide(L)'
;MDELLSKTHNLQVSDEDEWEVDKNLSLTITKYNLRGRLCTTVEHSRGFLKRMLGGIWRLKEAEWNIKIKDKFDSGLFLTFTFASESIQSRILSKMPWYLSNGLLILEKMENSNDSWKNDLTCFPIWGRALGVTVDFLTPKNIVRLAAMAGEVITVHNSDVSKMVANGYFRFQVWMLGQGNHITQGKKVNQEALGLVKGVKTSNSFASLDETTTSVETLLREIASKTESLTQNAAVGQSLIAQVNNEGPGGMMETEVDKRLGDEGGRGKRRMMED
;
A
#
# COMPACT_ATOMS: atom_id res chain seq x y z
N MET A 1 38.58 -15.71 35.77
CA MET A 1 38.56 -15.04 34.44
C MET A 1 38.50 -16.06 33.31
N ASP A 2 38.83 -17.33 33.57
CA ASP A 2 38.90 -18.41 32.56
C ASP A 2 37.54 -18.92 32.06
N GLU A 3 36.45 -18.60 32.77
CA GLU A 3 35.08 -19.03 32.42
C GLU A 3 34.44 -18.18 31.29
N LEU A 4 34.99 -16.99 31.02
CA LEU A 4 34.57 -16.15 29.90
C LEU A 4 35.27 -16.55 28.59
N LEU A 5 36.49 -17.09 28.67
CA LEU A 5 37.28 -17.53 27.51
C LEU A 5 36.76 -18.84 26.91
N SER A 6 36.14 -19.71 27.71
CA SER A 6 35.54 -20.96 27.21
C SER A 6 34.28 -20.73 26.37
N LYS A 7 33.60 -19.59 26.53
CA LYS A 7 32.40 -19.23 25.74
C LYS A 7 32.72 -18.57 24.41
N THR A 8 33.96 -18.14 24.18
CA THR A 8 34.38 -17.49 22.93
C THR A 8 35.08 -18.44 21.95
N HIS A 9 35.24 -19.72 22.29
CA HIS A 9 35.98 -20.67 21.46
C HIS A 9 35.31 -21.08 20.14
N ASN A 10 34.09 -20.59 19.86
CA ASN A 10 33.39 -20.80 18.59
C ASN A 10 33.36 -19.55 17.69
N LEU A 11 34.05 -18.47 18.07
CA LEU A 11 34.23 -17.30 17.22
C LEU A 11 35.64 -17.34 16.63
N GLN A 12 35.80 -18.12 15.57
CA GLN A 12 36.94 -17.94 14.68
C GLN A 12 36.63 -16.77 13.76
N VAL A 13 37.32 -15.66 13.99
CA VAL A 13 37.40 -14.55 13.03
C VAL A 13 38.58 -14.87 12.15
N SER A 14 38.33 -15.42 10.96
CA SER A 14 39.31 -15.52 9.90
C SER A 14 39.19 -14.28 9.03
N ASP A 15 40.24 -13.45 9.00
CA ASP A 15 40.32 -12.20 8.23
C ASP A 15 40.50 -12.43 6.71
N GLU A 16 39.97 -13.53 6.17
CA GLU A 16 39.85 -13.75 4.72
C GLU A 16 38.35 -13.83 4.40
N ASP A 17 37.81 -12.70 3.92
CA ASP A 17 36.39 -12.43 3.63
C ASP A 17 35.82 -13.28 2.47
N GLU A 18 35.92 -14.60 2.54
CA GLU A 18 34.94 -15.48 1.90
C GLU A 18 33.95 -15.92 2.97
N TRP A 19 32.85 -15.18 3.07
CA TRP A 19 31.68 -15.63 3.82
C TRP A 19 31.19 -16.92 3.18
N GLU A 20 31.60 -18.07 3.71
CA GLU A 20 31.01 -19.36 3.38
C GLU A 20 29.55 -19.33 3.87
N VAL A 21 28.67 -18.85 2.99
CA VAL A 21 27.24 -18.95 3.19
C VAL A 21 26.92 -20.43 3.18
N ASP A 22 26.62 -20.98 4.35
CA ASP A 22 26.19 -22.36 4.53
C ASP A 22 25.00 -22.65 3.59
N LYS A 23 25.31 -23.26 2.44
CA LYS A 23 24.36 -23.45 1.33
C LYS A 23 23.17 -24.31 1.77
N ASN A 24 23.35 -25.14 2.80
CA ASN A 24 22.29 -25.98 3.36
C ASN A 24 21.29 -25.19 4.22
N LEU A 25 21.73 -24.16 4.95
CA LEU A 25 20.81 -23.21 5.61
C LEU A 25 20.08 -22.32 4.60
N SER A 26 20.73 -22.00 3.48
CA SER A 26 20.11 -21.19 2.42
C SER A 26 18.88 -21.87 1.80
N LEU A 27 18.88 -23.21 1.70
CA LEU A 27 17.80 -24.00 1.11
C LEU A 27 16.56 -24.13 2.02
N THR A 28 16.73 -24.13 3.34
CA THR A 28 15.60 -24.26 4.28
C THR A 28 14.92 -22.91 4.53
N ILE A 29 15.68 -21.80 4.50
CA ILE A 29 15.16 -20.43 4.64
C ILE A 29 14.27 -20.03 3.44
N THR A 30 14.31 -20.76 2.33
CA THR A 30 13.61 -20.37 1.11
C THR A 30 12.19 -20.90 0.92
N LYS A 31 11.67 -21.78 1.78
CA LYS A 31 10.42 -22.49 1.46
C LYS A 31 9.16 -21.62 1.56
N TYR A 32 9.08 -20.71 2.53
CA TYR A 32 7.85 -19.92 2.80
C TYR A 32 8.11 -18.44 2.58
N ASN A 33 8.29 -18.07 1.31
CA ASN A 33 8.51 -16.68 0.93
C ASN A 33 7.29 -16.05 0.26
N LEU A 34 6.99 -14.81 0.64
CA LEU A 34 6.12 -13.93 -0.14
C LEU A 34 6.96 -12.83 -0.74
N ARG A 35 6.66 -12.49 -1.98
CA ARG A 35 7.09 -11.23 -2.57
C ARG A 35 5.99 -10.21 -2.35
N GLY A 36 6.35 -8.94 -2.29
CA GLY A 36 5.35 -7.90 -2.21
C GLY A 36 5.80 -6.58 -2.78
N ARG A 37 4.82 -5.79 -3.18
CA ARG A 37 4.99 -4.41 -3.62
C ARG A 37 4.19 -3.52 -2.67
N LEU A 38 4.89 -2.63 -1.98
CA LEU A 38 4.27 -1.57 -1.21
C LEU A 38 4.17 -0.33 -2.09
N CYS A 39 2.96 -0.05 -2.58
CA CYS A 39 2.63 1.14 -3.34
C CYS A 39 2.55 2.32 -2.37
N THR A 40 3.66 3.05 -2.22
CA THR A 40 3.78 4.23 -1.38
C THR A 40 4.73 5.23 -2.03
N THR A 41 4.52 6.51 -1.78
CA THR A 41 5.45 7.59 -2.15
C THR A 41 6.44 7.90 -1.04
N VAL A 42 6.22 7.33 0.16
CA VAL A 42 7.02 7.63 1.36
C VAL A 42 8.02 6.51 1.58
N GLU A 43 9.28 6.89 1.80
CA GLU A 43 10.29 5.91 2.16
C GLU A 43 10.03 5.34 3.56
N HIS A 44 10.19 4.04 3.70
CA HIS A 44 10.05 3.35 4.97
C HIS A 44 11.29 2.53 5.30
N SER A 45 11.76 2.68 6.54
CA SER A 45 12.86 1.85 7.03
C SER A 45 12.39 0.41 7.26
N ARG A 46 13.31 -0.54 7.10
CA ARG A 46 13.05 -1.97 7.33
C ARG A 46 12.49 -2.23 8.73
N GLY A 47 13.07 -1.58 9.75
CA GLY A 47 12.64 -1.74 11.14
C GLY A 47 11.22 -1.24 11.38
N PHE A 48 10.85 -0.11 10.79
CA PHE A 48 9.49 0.42 10.86
C PHE A 48 8.49 -0.53 10.21
N LEU A 49 8.75 -0.97 8.98
CA LEU A 49 7.88 -1.94 8.28
C LEU A 49 7.73 -3.24 9.06
N LYS A 50 8.85 -3.76 9.62
CA LYS A 50 8.82 -4.98 10.45
C LYS A 50 7.94 -4.81 11.67
N ARG A 51 8.06 -3.71 12.41
CA ARG A 51 7.25 -3.46 13.61
C ARG A 51 5.76 -3.28 13.26
N MET A 52 5.47 -2.46 12.25
CA MET A 52 4.10 -2.17 11.81
C MET A 52 3.38 -3.42 11.30
N LEU A 53 3.97 -4.13 10.34
CA LEU A 53 3.38 -5.33 9.76
C LEU A 53 3.33 -6.48 10.78
N GLY A 54 4.32 -6.58 11.68
CA GLY A 54 4.31 -7.53 12.78
C GLY A 54 3.11 -7.32 13.70
N GLY A 55 2.77 -6.07 14.01
CA GLY A 55 1.55 -5.72 14.76
C GLY A 55 0.27 -6.09 14.02
N ILE A 56 0.15 -5.73 12.74
CA ILE A 56 -1.04 -6.02 11.91
C ILE A 56 -1.24 -7.53 11.73
N TRP A 57 -0.17 -8.27 11.44
CA TRP A 57 -0.22 -9.72 11.21
C TRP A 57 -0.23 -10.54 12.50
N ARG A 58 0.01 -9.89 13.65
CA ARG A 58 0.15 -10.48 14.98
C ARG A 58 1.26 -11.54 15.01
N LEU A 59 2.44 -11.18 14.53
CA LEU A 59 3.61 -12.05 14.46
C LEU A 59 4.70 -11.59 15.43
N LYS A 60 5.41 -12.56 16.00
CA LYS A 60 6.62 -12.30 16.81
C LYS A 60 7.83 -12.07 15.90
N GLU A 61 8.82 -11.33 16.37
CA GLU A 61 10.00 -10.96 15.55
C GLU A 61 10.84 -12.16 15.06
N ALA A 62 10.78 -13.29 15.77
CA ALA A 62 11.48 -14.53 15.43
C ALA A 62 10.75 -15.37 14.36
N GLU A 63 9.47 -15.13 14.11
CA GLU A 63 8.65 -15.97 13.22
C GLU A 63 8.76 -15.56 11.74
N TRP A 64 9.37 -14.41 11.46
CA TRP A 64 9.47 -13.88 10.12
C TRP A 64 10.54 -12.81 9.96
N ASN A 65 10.92 -12.58 8.71
CA ASN A 65 11.85 -11.53 8.33
C ASN A 65 11.38 -10.79 7.09
N ILE A 66 11.89 -9.59 6.90
CA ILE A 66 11.62 -8.73 5.75
C ILE A 66 12.96 -8.25 5.16
N LYS A 67 13.09 -8.37 3.84
CA LYS A 67 14.19 -7.81 3.06
C LYS A 67 13.62 -6.84 2.03
N ILE A 68 14.16 -5.63 1.99
CA ILE A 68 13.87 -4.66 0.93
C ILE A 68 14.83 -5.00 -0.21
N LYS A 69 14.30 -5.39 -1.37
CA LYS A 69 15.13 -5.75 -2.53
C LYS A 69 15.49 -4.49 -3.33
N ASP A 70 14.46 -3.77 -3.76
CA ASP A 70 14.61 -2.62 -4.65
C ASP A 70 13.67 -1.48 -4.21
N LYS A 71 14.09 -0.25 -4.53
CA LYS A 71 13.27 0.97 -4.42
C LYS A 71 12.96 1.48 -5.83
N PHE A 72 11.72 1.87 -6.06
CA PHE A 72 11.28 2.51 -7.30
C PHE A 72 10.45 3.75 -6.98
N ASP A 73 10.31 4.65 -7.95
CA ASP A 73 9.51 5.88 -7.82
C ASP A 73 8.04 5.60 -7.46
N SER A 74 7.54 4.42 -7.82
CA SER A 74 6.15 4.01 -7.60
C SER A 74 5.96 3.03 -6.43
N GLY A 75 7.01 2.74 -5.65
CA GLY A 75 6.89 1.92 -4.45
C GLY A 75 8.13 1.09 -4.08
N LEU A 76 7.98 0.29 -3.03
CA LEU A 76 9.03 -0.57 -2.48
C LEU A 76 8.74 -2.03 -2.83
N PHE A 77 9.76 -2.75 -3.31
CA PHE A 77 9.66 -4.19 -3.48
C PHE A 77 10.31 -4.94 -2.32
N LEU A 78 9.54 -5.85 -1.76
CA LEU A 78 9.79 -6.49 -0.49
C LEU A 78 9.79 -8.01 -0.68
N THR A 79 10.66 -8.69 0.07
CA THR A 79 10.63 -10.14 0.24
C THR A 79 10.39 -10.43 1.71
N PHE A 80 9.38 -11.24 1.99
CA PHE A 80 8.99 -11.69 3.30
C PHE A 80 9.32 -13.17 3.43
N THR A 81 9.98 -13.55 4.51
CA THR A 81 10.30 -14.94 4.82
C THR A 81 9.59 -15.32 6.10
N PHE A 82 8.84 -16.42 6.10
CA PHE A 82 8.07 -16.90 7.24
C PHE A 82 8.61 -18.23 7.76
N ALA A 83 8.46 -18.47 9.06
CA ALA A 83 8.84 -19.74 9.69
C ALA A 83 7.90 -20.90 9.33
N SER A 84 6.68 -20.62 8.87
CA SER A 84 5.65 -21.63 8.59
C SER A 84 4.74 -21.26 7.42
N GLU A 85 4.34 -22.26 6.64
CA GLU A 85 3.35 -22.13 5.56
C GLU A 85 1.98 -21.64 6.07
N SER A 86 1.59 -22.04 7.29
CA SER A 86 0.31 -21.62 7.88
C SER A 86 0.25 -20.10 8.03
N ILE A 87 1.36 -19.48 8.43
CA ILE A 87 1.48 -18.02 8.55
C ILE A 87 1.40 -17.36 7.18
N GLN A 88 2.17 -17.88 6.22
CA GLN A 88 2.19 -17.40 4.84
C GLN A 88 0.79 -17.41 4.22
N SER A 89 0.12 -18.56 4.26
CA SER A 89 -1.23 -18.76 3.70
C SER A 89 -2.28 -17.88 4.38
N ARG A 90 -2.19 -17.71 5.72
CA ARG A 90 -3.08 -16.81 6.48
C ARG A 90 -2.90 -15.34 6.08
N ILE A 91 -1.68 -14.92 5.76
CA ILE A 91 -1.41 -13.54 5.33
C ILE A 91 -1.90 -13.33 3.91
N LEU A 92 -1.65 -14.29 3.02
CA LEU A 92 -2.04 -14.21 1.62
C LEU A 92 -3.57 -14.22 1.45
N SER A 93 -4.30 -15.01 2.25
CA SER A 93 -5.76 -15.11 2.17
C SER A 93 -6.53 -13.85 2.59
N LYS A 94 -5.85 -12.89 3.24
CA LYS A 94 -6.43 -11.63 3.70
C LYS A 94 -6.10 -10.43 2.81
N MET A 95 -5.55 -10.68 1.63
CA MET A 95 -5.22 -9.63 0.67
C MET A 95 -6.46 -8.91 0.11
N PRO A 96 -6.32 -7.64 -0.32
CA PRO A 96 -5.10 -6.82 -0.24
C PRO A 96 -4.91 -6.15 1.13
N TRP A 97 -3.67 -5.78 1.47
CA TRP A 97 -3.35 -5.16 2.76
C TRP A 97 -3.27 -3.64 2.63
N TYR A 98 -4.26 -2.94 3.18
CA TYR A 98 -4.26 -1.49 3.28
C TYR A 98 -3.45 -1.05 4.50
N LEU A 99 -2.42 -0.25 4.27
CA LEU A 99 -1.60 0.38 5.30
C LEU A 99 -1.91 1.88 5.32
N SER A 100 -1.54 2.58 6.40
CA SER A 100 -1.83 4.02 6.52
C SER A 100 -1.30 4.85 5.35
N ASN A 101 -0.16 4.45 4.78
CA ASN A 101 0.55 5.21 3.75
C ASN A 101 0.67 4.47 2.42
N GLY A 102 -0.17 3.47 2.17
CA GLY A 102 -0.08 2.74 0.90
C GLY A 102 -0.79 1.40 0.88
N LEU A 103 -0.66 0.74 -0.25
CA LEU A 103 -1.22 -0.58 -0.48
C LEU A 103 -0.10 -1.60 -0.58
N LEU A 104 -0.18 -2.67 0.21
CA LEU A 104 0.73 -3.80 0.12
C LEU A 104 0.07 -4.95 -0.64
N ILE A 105 0.63 -5.23 -1.80
CA ILE A 105 0.30 -6.38 -2.65
C ILE A 105 1.31 -7.47 -2.33
N LEU A 106 0.86 -8.70 -2.14
CA LEU A 106 1.70 -9.87 -1.89
C LEU A 106 1.44 -10.94 -2.95
N GLU A 107 2.44 -11.76 -3.21
CA GLU A 107 2.33 -12.91 -4.08
C GLU A 107 3.22 -14.03 -3.57
N LYS A 108 2.79 -15.28 -3.80
CA LYS A 108 3.57 -16.45 -3.42
C LYS A 108 4.79 -16.57 -4.35
N MET A 109 5.97 -16.73 -3.77
CA MET A 109 7.18 -16.94 -4.54
C MET A 109 7.28 -18.42 -4.97
N GLU A 110 6.79 -18.75 -6.17
CA GLU A 110 6.82 -20.13 -6.68
C GLU A 110 8.14 -20.49 -7.39
N ASN A 111 8.81 -19.50 -8.01
CA ASN A 111 10.07 -19.70 -8.72
C ASN A 111 11.13 -18.65 -8.33
N SER A 112 12.39 -19.06 -8.27
CA SER A 112 13.54 -18.20 -7.93
C SER A 112 13.88 -17.16 -9.01
N ASN A 113 13.25 -17.22 -10.19
CA ASN A 113 13.55 -16.28 -11.26
C ASN A 113 13.27 -14.82 -10.85
N ASP A 114 14.18 -13.94 -11.27
CA ASP A 114 14.18 -12.51 -10.95
C ASP A 114 13.20 -11.68 -11.81
N SER A 115 12.44 -12.29 -12.73
CA SER A 115 11.48 -11.61 -13.60
C SER A 115 10.18 -11.15 -12.93
N TRP A 116 10.12 -11.18 -11.60
CA TRP A 116 8.93 -10.95 -10.78
C TRP A 116 8.50 -9.49 -10.68
N LYS A 117 9.32 -8.56 -11.17
CA LYS A 117 8.99 -7.13 -11.20
C LYS A 117 7.71 -6.87 -11.98
N ASN A 118 7.43 -7.69 -13.00
CA ASN A 118 6.24 -7.54 -13.85
C ASN A 118 4.99 -8.13 -13.19
N ASP A 119 5.12 -9.20 -12.42
CA ASP A 119 3.98 -9.93 -11.85
C ASP A 119 3.25 -9.09 -10.77
N LEU A 120 4.00 -8.32 -9.98
CA LEU A 120 3.47 -7.41 -8.97
C LEU A 120 3.06 -6.02 -9.52
N THR A 121 2.97 -5.88 -10.84
CA THR A 121 2.41 -4.65 -11.44
C THR A 121 0.90 -4.67 -11.51
N CYS A 122 0.27 -5.83 -11.61
CA CYS A 122 -1.17 -5.94 -11.79
C CYS A 122 -1.79 -6.57 -10.55
N PHE A 123 -2.83 -5.96 -10.01
CA PHE A 123 -3.56 -6.55 -8.89
C PHE A 123 -5.04 -6.17 -8.96
N PRO A 124 -5.93 -7.05 -8.47
CA PRO A 124 -7.35 -6.81 -8.54
C PRO A 124 -7.76 -5.85 -7.42
N ILE A 125 -8.51 -4.79 -7.76
CA ILE A 125 -9.05 -3.83 -6.81
C ILE A 125 -10.57 -3.82 -6.91
N TRP A 126 -11.20 -3.76 -5.74
CA TRP A 126 -12.62 -3.49 -5.61
C TRP A 126 -12.89 -1.98 -5.65
N GLY A 127 -13.66 -1.56 -6.64
CA GLY A 127 -14.16 -0.19 -6.79
C GLY A 127 -15.65 -0.09 -6.45
N ARG A 128 -16.07 1.12 -6.11
CA ARG A 128 -17.48 1.49 -5.97
C ARG A 128 -17.72 2.80 -6.71
N ALA A 129 -18.69 2.80 -7.62
CA ALA A 129 -19.16 4.01 -8.29
C ALA A 129 -20.44 4.50 -7.61
N LEU A 130 -20.43 5.75 -7.17
CA LEU A 130 -21.53 6.43 -6.48
C LEU A 130 -22.08 7.55 -7.37
N GLY A 131 -23.35 7.92 -7.16
CA GLY A 131 -23.93 9.10 -7.81
C GLY A 131 -24.14 8.96 -9.33
N VAL A 132 -24.18 7.73 -9.83
CA VAL A 132 -24.54 7.48 -11.24
C VAL A 132 -26.04 7.65 -11.37
N THR A 133 -26.46 8.56 -12.24
CA THR A 133 -27.86 8.82 -12.54
C THR A 133 -28.54 7.57 -13.10
N VAL A 134 -29.82 7.36 -12.75
CA VAL A 134 -30.56 6.13 -13.06
C VAL A 134 -30.57 5.83 -14.56
N ASP A 135 -30.70 6.87 -15.38
CA ASP A 135 -30.72 6.76 -16.85
C ASP A 135 -29.40 6.21 -17.42
N PHE A 136 -28.30 6.33 -16.67
CA PHE A 136 -26.99 5.84 -17.07
C PHE A 136 -26.66 4.45 -16.50
N LEU A 137 -27.48 3.90 -15.60
CA LEU A 137 -27.30 2.56 -15.01
C LEU A 137 -27.75 1.44 -15.98
N THR A 138 -27.19 1.41 -17.18
CA THR A 138 -27.34 0.27 -18.09
C THR A 138 -26.14 -0.68 -17.95
N PRO A 139 -26.31 -2.01 -18.14
CA PRO A 139 -25.19 -2.96 -18.02
C PRO A 139 -23.97 -2.58 -18.87
N LYS A 140 -24.20 -2.06 -20.09
CA LYS A 140 -23.14 -1.60 -20.99
C LYS A 140 -22.40 -0.38 -20.43
N ASN A 141 -23.11 0.61 -19.91
CA ASN A 141 -22.51 1.80 -19.32
C ASN A 141 -21.75 1.49 -18.04
N ILE A 142 -22.27 0.58 -17.21
CA ILE A 142 -21.62 0.15 -15.97
C ILE A 142 -20.26 -0.51 -16.27
N VAL A 143 -20.21 -1.41 -17.25
CA VAL A 143 -18.94 -2.01 -17.70
C VAL A 143 -18.01 -0.94 -18.25
N ARG A 144 -18.52 0.01 -19.03
CA ARG A 144 -17.72 1.14 -19.55
C ARG A 144 -17.15 2.01 -18.42
N LEU A 145 -17.94 2.33 -17.40
CA LEU A 145 -17.51 3.10 -16.24
C LEU A 145 -16.46 2.34 -15.42
N ALA A 146 -16.67 1.03 -15.18
CA ALA A 146 -15.66 0.19 -14.53
C ALA A 146 -14.37 0.12 -15.35
N ALA A 147 -14.47 0.05 -16.69
CA ALA A 147 -13.33 0.00 -17.59
C ALA A 147 -12.49 1.30 -17.59
N MET A 148 -13.07 2.43 -17.16
CA MET A 148 -12.30 3.67 -16.97
C MET A 148 -11.30 3.58 -15.80
N ALA A 149 -11.54 2.68 -14.84
CA ALA A 149 -10.65 2.46 -13.69
C ALA A 149 -9.55 1.42 -13.97
N GLY A 150 -9.77 0.49 -14.90
CA GLY A 150 -8.84 -0.59 -15.24
C GLY A 150 -9.49 -1.69 -16.07
N GLU A 151 -8.79 -2.80 -16.28
CA GLU A 151 -9.36 -3.94 -16.99
C GLU A 151 -10.42 -4.63 -16.11
N VAL A 152 -11.66 -4.68 -16.58
CA VAL A 152 -12.80 -5.19 -15.78
C VAL A 152 -12.70 -6.70 -15.60
N ILE A 153 -12.68 -7.14 -14.34
CA ILE A 153 -12.75 -8.56 -13.97
C ILE A 153 -14.20 -8.95 -13.77
N THR A 154 -14.90 -8.24 -12.87
CA THR A 154 -16.29 -8.52 -12.53
C THR A 154 -17.05 -7.24 -12.18
N VAL A 155 -18.37 -7.25 -12.40
CA VAL A 155 -19.30 -6.23 -11.91
C VAL A 155 -20.32 -6.94 -11.02
N HIS A 156 -20.38 -6.54 -9.75
CA HIS A 156 -21.32 -7.11 -8.79
C HIS A 156 -22.67 -6.43 -8.86
N ASN A 157 -23.72 -7.23 -8.66
CA ASN A 157 -25.12 -6.79 -8.66
C ASN A 157 -25.52 -6.11 -9.97
N SER A 158 -25.28 -6.73 -11.13
CA SER A 158 -25.67 -6.24 -12.47
C SER A 158 -27.17 -5.90 -12.64
N ASP A 159 -28.00 -6.26 -11.66
CA ASP A 159 -29.40 -5.88 -11.55
C ASP A 159 -29.54 -4.38 -11.24
N VAL A 160 -29.98 -3.63 -12.26
CA VAL A 160 -30.20 -2.19 -12.23
C VAL A 160 -31.10 -1.78 -11.05
N SER A 161 -32.14 -2.56 -10.75
CA SER A 161 -33.08 -2.23 -9.66
C SER A 161 -32.37 -2.18 -8.31
N LYS A 162 -31.45 -3.12 -8.07
CA LYS A 162 -30.64 -3.16 -6.85
C LYS A 162 -29.61 -2.05 -6.83
N MET A 163 -29.05 -1.67 -7.98
CA MET A 163 -28.11 -0.55 -8.04
C MET A 163 -28.79 0.78 -7.71
N VAL A 164 -29.97 1.01 -8.28
CA VAL A 164 -30.78 2.20 -8.01
C VAL A 164 -31.16 2.27 -6.53
N ALA A 165 -31.63 1.16 -5.95
CA ALA A 165 -31.98 1.09 -4.54
C ALA A 165 -30.78 1.35 -3.61
N ASN A 166 -29.59 0.87 -3.97
CA ASN A 166 -28.37 1.07 -3.17
C ASN A 166 -27.67 2.41 -3.44
N GLY A 167 -27.96 3.08 -4.56
CA GLY A 167 -27.28 4.29 -5.02
C GLY A 167 -25.83 4.06 -5.49
N TYR A 168 -25.42 2.81 -5.69
CA TYR A 168 -24.08 2.45 -6.16
C TYR A 168 -24.02 1.07 -6.82
N PHE A 169 -22.95 0.85 -7.58
CA PHE A 169 -22.53 -0.48 -7.99
C PHE A 169 -21.08 -0.75 -7.58
N ARG A 170 -20.75 -2.04 -7.44
CA ARG A 170 -19.39 -2.50 -7.13
C ARG A 170 -18.81 -3.20 -8.34
N PHE A 171 -17.53 -3.02 -8.55
CA PHE A 171 -16.81 -3.67 -9.62
C PHE A 171 -15.43 -4.08 -9.13
N GLN A 172 -14.83 -5.04 -9.83
CA GLN A 172 -13.47 -5.48 -9.62
C GLN A 172 -12.71 -5.26 -10.92
N VAL A 173 -11.57 -4.58 -10.84
CA VAL A 173 -10.71 -4.27 -11.99
C VAL A 173 -9.26 -4.65 -11.70
N TRP A 174 -8.51 -5.05 -12.72
CA TRP A 174 -7.05 -5.07 -12.64
C TRP A 174 -6.54 -3.63 -12.72
N MET A 175 -5.85 -3.19 -11.68
CA MET A 175 -5.13 -1.93 -11.69
C MET A 175 -3.70 -2.19 -12.15
N LEU A 176 -3.27 -1.49 -13.21
CA LEU A 176 -1.88 -1.47 -13.65
C LEU A 176 -1.10 -0.50 -12.75
N GLY A 177 -0.22 -1.04 -11.91
CA GLY A 177 0.65 -0.31 -11.01
C GLY A 177 1.62 0.54 -11.81
N GLN A 178 1.32 1.84 -11.87
CA GLN A 178 1.90 2.81 -12.80
C GLN A 178 3.42 2.69 -12.94
N GLY A 179 3.83 2.10 -14.06
CA GLY A 179 5.15 2.23 -14.67
C GLY A 179 4.91 2.52 -16.15
N ASN A 180 4.98 3.79 -16.54
CA ASN A 180 5.14 4.28 -17.92
C ASN A 180 4.02 4.15 -18.98
N HIS A 181 2.80 3.67 -18.69
CA HIS A 181 1.77 3.50 -19.74
C HIS A 181 0.44 4.27 -19.62
N ILE A 182 0.31 5.24 -18.70
CA ILE A 182 -0.91 6.09 -18.61
C ILE A 182 -1.19 6.85 -19.92
N THR A 183 -0.21 6.97 -20.81
CA THR A 183 -0.40 7.57 -22.13
C THR A 183 -1.32 6.78 -23.06
N GLN A 184 -1.53 5.47 -22.85
CA GLN A 184 -2.43 4.67 -23.71
C GLN A 184 -3.91 4.77 -23.32
N GLY A 185 -4.24 5.05 -22.06
CA GLY A 185 -5.62 5.31 -21.64
C GLY A 185 -6.21 6.59 -22.25
N LYS A 186 -5.37 7.55 -22.65
CA LYS A 186 -5.79 8.73 -23.43
C LYS A 186 -6.15 8.38 -24.88
N LYS A 187 -5.49 7.40 -25.50
CA LYS A 187 -5.76 7.01 -26.90
C LYS A 187 -7.08 6.23 -27.04
N VAL A 188 -7.35 5.29 -26.13
CA VAL A 188 -8.63 4.54 -26.12
C VAL A 188 -9.82 5.45 -25.83
N ASN A 189 -9.65 6.48 -25.00
CA ASN A 189 -10.69 7.48 -24.77
C ASN A 189 -10.94 8.39 -25.98
N GLN A 190 -9.95 8.68 -26.82
CA GLN A 190 -10.16 9.45 -28.06
C GLN A 190 -10.88 8.65 -29.14
N GLU A 191 -10.63 7.34 -29.28
CA GLU A 191 -11.37 6.49 -30.22
C GLU A 191 -12.80 6.19 -29.76
N ALA A 192 -13.02 6.00 -28.45
CA ALA A 192 -14.36 5.84 -27.89
C ALA A 192 -15.22 7.13 -27.91
N LEU A 193 -14.59 8.30 -28.02
CA LEU A 193 -15.24 9.59 -28.29
C LEU A 193 -15.40 9.85 -29.80
N GLY A 194 -14.52 9.30 -30.64
CA GLY A 194 -14.60 9.39 -32.11
C GLY A 194 -15.71 8.54 -32.73
N LEU A 195 -16.05 7.39 -32.12
CA LEU A 195 -17.12 6.50 -32.56
C LEU A 195 -18.56 7.02 -32.35
N VAL A 196 -18.73 8.19 -31.72
CA VAL A 196 -20.03 8.87 -31.56
C VAL A 196 -20.31 9.85 -32.71
N LYS A 197 -19.33 10.17 -33.57
CA LYS A 197 -19.51 11.10 -34.71
C LYS A 197 -19.90 10.43 -36.04
N GLY A 198 -20.25 9.14 -36.03
CA GLY A 198 -20.39 8.34 -37.25
C GLY A 198 -21.68 7.51 -37.35
N VAL A 199 -22.84 8.03 -36.92
CA VAL A 199 -24.13 7.42 -37.26
C VAL A 199 -25.00 8.48 -37.93
N LYS A 200 -24.97 8.49 -39.26
CA LYS A 200 -25.98 9.17 -40.08
C LYS A 200 -27.27 8.37 -40.01
N THR A 201 -28.17 8.75 -39.12
CA THR A 201 -29.60 8.47 -39.27
C THR A 201 -30.29 9.76 -39.65
N SER A 202 -30.78 9.81 -40.88
CA SER A 202 -31.75 10.80 -41.34
C SER A 202 -32.99 10.75 -40.46
N ASN A 203 -33.20 11.77 -39.63
CA ASN A 203 -34.48 12.45 -39.48
C ASN A 203 -34.32 13.67 -38.58
N SER A 204 -34.94 14.75 -39.04
CA SER A 204 -34.96 16.09 -38.45
C SER A 204 -35.46 16.11 -37.01
N PHE A 205 -34.66 16.63 -36.09
CA PHE A 205 -35.15 17.39 -34.94
C PHE A 205 -34.04 18.35 -34.47
N ALA A 206 -34.45 19.56 -34.10
CA ALA A 206 -33.60 20.72 -33.87
C ALA A 206 -32.75 20.63 -32.59
N SER A 207 -31.56 21.25 -32.66
CA SER A 207 -30.87 21.98 -31.58
C SER A 207 -30.60 21.24 -30.26
N LEU A 208 -29.37 20.74 -30.10
CA LEU A 208 -28.79 20.38 -28.80
C LEU A 208 -27.27 20.61 -28.84
N ASP A 209 -26.87 21.88 -28.89
CA ASP A 209 -25.47 22.33 -28.84
C ASP A 209 -25.09 22.98 -27.48
N GLU A 210 -25.98 22.97 -26.49
CA GLU A 210 -25.78 23.70 -25.22
C GLU A 210 -25.26 22.84 -24.05
N THR A 211 -25.23 21.51 -24.15
CA THR A 211 -24.89 20.64 -23.00
C THR A 211 -23.42 20.25 -22.90
N THR A 212 -22.67 20.28 -24.00
CA THR A 212 -21.22 19.99 -24.02
C THR A 212 -20.39 21.08 -23.36
N THR A 213 -20.82 22.35 -23.45
CA THR A 213 -20.16 23.48 -22.80
C THR A 213 -20.25 23.42 -21.27
N SER A 214 -21.31 22.81 -20.73
CA SER A 214 -21.53 22.70 -19.29
C SER A 214 -20.52 21.76 -18.60
N VAL A 215 -20.17 20.64 -19.24
CA VAL A 215 -19.24 19.64 -18.66
C VAL A 215 -17.79 20.14 -18.66
N GLU A 216 -17.35 20.80 -19.74
CA GLU A 216 -16.00 21.39 -19.79
C GLU A 216 -15.83 22.53 -18.79
N THR A 217 -16.89 23.31 -18.55
CA THR A 217 -16.90 24.39 -17.57
C THR A 217 -16.79 23.84 -16.15
N LEU A 218 -17.54 22.78 -15.83
CA LEU A 218 -17.46 22.08 -14.53
C LEU A 218 -16.07 21.46 -14.30
N LEU A 219 -15.46 20.86 -15.31
CA LEU A 219 -14.12 20.27 -15.18
C LEU A 219 -13.02 21.33 -14.97
N ARG A 220 -13.13 22.50 -15.62
CA ARG A 220 -12.23 23.63 -15.36
C ARG A 220 -12.41 24.21 -13.97
N GLU A 221 -13.64 24.31 -13.47
CA GLU A 221 -13.92 24.82 -12.14
C GLU A 221 -13.37 23.89 -11.04
N ILE A 222 -13.51 22.57 -11.22
CA ILE A 222 -12.95 21.57 -10.29
C ILE A 222 -11.42 21.66 -10.27
N ALA A 223 -10.78 21.74 -11.46
CA ALA A 223 -9.32 21.85 -11.56
C ALA A 223 -8.79 23.13 -10.88
N SER A 224 -9.45 24.27 -11.09
CA SER A 224 -9.10 25.54 -10.46
C SER A 224 -9.23 25.50 -8.94
N LYS A 225 -10.31 24.89 -8.42
CA LYS A 225 -10.49 24.75 -6.96
C LYS A 225 -9.43 23.84 -6.34
N THR A 226 -9.03 22.76 -7.00
CA THR A 226 -7.96 21.89 -6.50
C THR A 226 -6.60 22.58 -6.41
N GLU A 227 -6.29 23.49 -7.35
CA GLU A 227 -5.03 24.25 -7.34
C GLU A 227 -5.00 25.31 -6.22
N SER A 228 -6.15 25.92 -5.90
CA SER A 228 -6.27 26.82 -4.75
C SER A 228 -6.09 26.10 -3.41
N LEU A 229 -6.57 24.85 -3.30
CA LEU A 229 -6.46 24.06 -2.07
C LEU A 229 -5.01 23.59 -1.83
N THR A 230 -4.25 23.25 -2.88
CA THR A 230 -2.84 22.91 -2.75
C THR A 230 -1.98 24.13 -2.40
N GLN A 231 -2.28 25.30 -2.94
CA GLN A 231 -1.60 26.54 -2.54
C GLN A 231 -1.87 26.89 -1.07
N ASN A 232 -3.12 26.76 -0.60
CA ASN A 232 -3.46 27.00 0.81
C ASN A 232 -2.81 25.98 1.76
N ALA A 233 -2.68 24.71 1.35
CA ALA A 233 -1.98 23.70 2.12
C ALA A 233 -0.47 24.00 2.25
N ALA A 234 0.17 24.51 1.19
CA ALA A 234 1.57 24.93 1.22
C ALA A 234 1.81 26.13 2.15
N VAL A 235 0.89 27.11 2.15
CA VAL A 235 0.94 28.26 3.08
C VAL A 235 0.77 27.81 4.53
N GLY A 236 -0.14 26.86 4.80
CA GLY A 236 -0.33 26.28 6.14
C GLY A 236 0.92 25.57 6.67
N GLN A 237 1.65 24.84 5.82
CA GLN A 237 2.90 24.18 6.22
C GLN A 237 4.04 25.17 6.49
N SER A 238 4.10 26.28 5.75
CA SER A 238 5.07 27.35 5.99
C SER A 238 4.84 28.08 7.32
N LEU A 239 3.57 28.28 7.71
CA LEU A 239 3.21 28.90 9.01
C LEU A 239 3.58 28.01 10.20
N ILE A 240 3.38 26.69 10.08
CA ILE A 240 3.80 25.73 11.12
C ILE A 240 5.32 25.70 11.26
N ALA A 241 6.08 25.84 10.17
CA ALA A 241 7.54 25.92 10.22
C ALA A 241 8.06 27.21 10.87
N GLN A 242 7.35 28.33 10.72
CA GLN A 242 7.72 29.60 11.38
C GLN A 242 7.46 29.58 12.89
N VAL A 243 6.35 28.98 13.34
CA VAL A 243 6.04 28.87 14.79
C VAL A 243 7.05 28.01 15.55
N ASN A 244 7.70 27.05 14.88
CA ASN A 244 8.72 26.20 15.49
C ASN A 244 10.13 26.82 15.52
N ASN A 245 10.34 27.97 14.89
CA ASN A 245 11.62 28.69 14.88
C ASN A 245 11.72 29.82 15.90
N GLU A 246 10.62 30.16 16.59
CA GLU A 246 10.65 31.02 17.77
C GLU A 246 11.00 30.14 18.98
N GLY A 247 12.31 29.99 19.21
CA GLY A 247 12.86 29.13 20.25
C GLY A 247 12.32 29.45 21.65
N PRO A 248 12.22 28.43 22.53
CA PRO A 248 11.80 28.65 23.91
C PRO A 248 12.86 29.52 24.62
N GLY A 249 12.46 30.76 24.91
CA GLY A 249 13.19 31.64 25.81
C GLY A 249 13.45 30.94 27.13
N GLY A 250 14.70 31.03 27.57
CA GLY A 250 15.24 30.33 28.72
C GLY A 250 14.39 30.49 29.98
N MET A 251 14.14 29.37 30.65
CA MET A 251 13.74 29.36 32.05
C MET A 251 14.76 28.56 32.84
N MET A 252 15.11 29.17 33.97
CA MET A 252 16.17 28.84 34.91
C MET A 252 16.21 27.38 35.32
N GLU A 253 17.43 26.86 35.40
CA GLU A 253 17.79 25.71 36.20
C GLU A 253 17.49 26.01 37.67
N THR A 254 16.62 25.22 38.28
CA THR A 254 16.61 25.01 39.74
C THR A 254 16.94 23.56 40.02
N GLU A 255 18.16 23.41 40.50
CA GLU A 255 18.76 22.24 41.11
C GLU A 255 17.87 21.76 42.28
N VAL A 256 17.31 20.56 42.18
CA VAL A 256 16.67 19.87 43.31
C VAL A 256 17.29 18.49 43.47
N ASP A 257 18.29 18.50 44.33
CA ASP A 257 18.88 17.40 45.06
C ASP A 257 17.81 16.62 45.84
N LYS A 258 17.71 15.29 45.66
CA LYS A 258 17.03 14.38 46.60
C LYS A 258 17.37 12.89 46.38
N ARG A 259 18.35 12.45 47.16
CA ARG A 259 18.30 11.33 48.14
C ARG A 259 17.81 9.96 47.65
N LEU A 260 18.80 9.07 47.54
CA LEU A 260 18.89 7.72 48.14
C LEU A 260 17.63 7.22 48.88
N GLY A 261 17.11 6.09 48.40
CA GLY A 261 16.14 5.23 49.09
C GLY A 261 16.41 3.78 48.70
N ASP A 262 17.31 3.17 49.46
CA ASP A 262 17.53 1.73 49.60
C ASP A 262 16.31 1.07 50.28
N GLU A 263 16.29 -0.26 50.38
CA GLU A 263 15.23 -1.18 50.85
C GLU A 263 14.34 -1.74 49.73
N GLY A 264 14.12 -3.05 49.55
CA GLY A 264 14.37 -4.22 50.38
C GLY A 264 13.24 -5.24 50.13
N GLY A 265 13.54 -6.54 50.25
CA GLY A 265 12.52 -7.61 50.44
C GLY A 265 12.24 -8.48 49.20
N ARG A 266 12.87 -9.67 49.08
CA ARG A 266 12.42 -10.98 49.60
C ARG A 266 11.00 -11.38 49.20
N GLY A 267 10.89 -12.48 48.45
CA GLY A 267 9.61 -13.15 48.22
C GLY A 267 9.72 -14.50 47.50
N LYS A 268 10.53 -15.43 48.02
CA LYS A 268 10.45 -16.86 47.66
C LYS A 268 9.10 -17.41 48.13
N ARG A 269 8.22 -17.86 47.22
CA ARG A 269 7.14 -18.80 47.56
C ARG A 269 7.35 -20.10 46.78
N ARG A 270 7.76 -21.13 47.51
CA ARG A 270 7.47 -22.54 47.19
C ARG A 270 5.97 -22.74 47.45
N MET A 271 5.28 -23.41 46.55
CA MET A 271 4.08 -24.18 46.83
C MET A 271 4.35 -25.58 46.32
N MET A 272 4.12 -26.53 47.21
CA MET A 272 4.22 -27.98 47.07
C MET A 272 2.81 -28.51 47.31
N GLU A 273 2.51 -29.66 46.69
CA GLU A 273 1.37 -30.57 46.96
C GLU A 273 0.01 -30.08 46.38
N ASP A 274 -0.80 -30.91 45.72
CA ASP A 274 -0.93 -32.39 45.72
C ASP A 274 -0.64 -33.08 44.37
#